data_AF-A0A1I1ZV62-F1
#
_entry.id   AF-A0A1I1ZV62-F1
#
_cell.length_a   1.000
_cell.length_b   1.000
_cell.length_c   1.000
_cell.angle_alpha   90.00
_cell.angle_beta   90.00
_cell.angle_gamma   90.00
#
_symmetry.space_group_name_H-M   'P 1'
#
loop_
_entity.id
_entity.type
_entity.pdbx_description
1 polymer ?
#
loop_
_entity_poly.entity_id
_entity_poly.type
_entity_poly.pdbx_seq_one_letter_code
_entity_poly.pdbx_strand_id
1 'polypeptide(L)'
;MQPRTAFYALSLLLTACDTNEDPPQDEPTIAELAACDESDLEISPFMGPAFDDTGKLIAPLPLPHVVATTVGWHTPDQTDALAAETQPPMMDLFTHDGLLGAAFATSERCGSARTISLWRDDAARMKFVFGTVHSKAIKNGLKHTQGWETTNWSETEADQPPTWEDVRRRLNELRQ
;
A
#
# COMPACT_ATOMS: atom_id res chain seq x y z
N MET A 1 -34.24 81.84 -6.38
CA MET A 1 -33.46 81.68 -7.62
C MET A 1 -32.04 81.28 -7.22
N GLN A 2 -31.48 80.23 -7.86
CA GLN A 2 -30.17 79.58 -7.62
C GLN A 2 -30.03 78.69 -6.36
N PRO A 3 -29.18 77.63 -6.37
CA PRO A 3 -29.45 76.36 -7.04
C PRO A 3 -29.34 75.14 -6.11
N ARG A 4 -29.92 74.03 -6.56
CA ARG A 4 -29.83 72.68 -5.98
C ARG A 4 -28.45 72.08 -6.29
N THR A 5 -27.73 71.61 -5.28
CA THR A 5 -26.53 70.77 -5.45
C THR A 5 -26.86 69.37 -4.97
N ALA A 6 -26.98 68.44 -5.92
CA ALA A 6 -27.16 67.02 -5.68
C ALA A 6 -25.82 66.38 -5.30
N PHE A 7 -25.75 65.77 -4.12
CA PHE A 7 -24.67 64.86 -3.76
C PHE A 7 -24.96 63.49 -4.39
N TYR A 8 -24.25 63.15 -5.46
CA TYR A 8 -24.15 61.77 -5.93
C TYR A 8 -23.07 61.07 -5.08
N ALA A 9 -23.50 60.23 -4.14
CA ALA A 9 -22.63 59.28 -3.48
C ALA A 9 -22.39 58.10 -4.45
N LEU A 10 -21.19 58.06 -5.01
CA LEU A 10 -20.70 57.00 -5.89
C LEU A 10 -20.42 55.76 -5.03
N SER A 11 -21.33 54.79 -5.05
CA SER A 11 -21.13 53.47 -4.44
C SER A 11 -20.07 52.69 -5.22
N LEU A 12 -18.85 52.67 -4.71
CA LEU A 12 -17.79 51.75 -5.12
C LEU A 12 -18.17 50.33 -4.65
N LEU A 13 -18.76 49.56 -5.56
CA LEU A 13 -18.84 48.10 -5.43
C LEU A 13 -17.44 47.53 -5.71
N LEU A 14 -16.64 47.39 -4.65
CA LEU A 14 -15.46 46.53 -4.66
C LEU A 14 -15.97 45.08 -4.76
N THR A 15 -15.90 44.50 -5.95
CA THR A 15 -15.99 43.06 -6.17
C THR A 15 -14.82 42.41 -5.46
N ALA A 16 -15.05 41.89 -4.25
CA ALA A 16 -14.14 40.98 -3.59
C ALA A 16 -14.05 39.71 -4.45
N CYS A 17 -12.88 39.43 -5.01
CA CYS A 17 -12.56 38.11 -5.52
C CYS A 17 -12.48 37.18 -4.30
N ASP A 18 -13.56 36.47 -4.03
CA ASP A 18 -13.62 35.37 -3.07
C ASP A 18 -12.97 34.15 -3.73
N THR A 19 -11.64 34.18 -3.88
CA THR A 19 -10.84 33.00 -4.19
C THR A 19 -10.75 32.19 -2.91
N ASN A 20 -11.79 31.42 -2.62
CA ASN A 20 -11.72 30.26 -1.73
C ASN A 20 -10.88 29.20 -2.44
N GLU A 21 -9.56 29.41 -2.47
CA GLU A 21 -8.62 28.31 -2.68
C GLU A 21 -8.61 27.54 -1.35
N ASP A 22 -9.20 26.34 -1.33
CA ASP A 22 -9.05 25.43 -0.21
C ASP A 22 -7.55 25.26 0.06
N PRO A 23 -7.10 25.38 1.32
CA PRO A 23 -5.70 25.17 1.65
C PRO A 23 -5.28 23.77 1.16
N PRO A 24 -4.06 23.61 0.63
CA PRO A 24 -3.58 22.29 0.22
C PRO A 24 -3.71 21.33 1.40
N GLN A 25 -4.44 20.24 1.21
CA GLN A 25 -4.51 19.19 2.22
C GLN A 25 -3.15 18.51 2.29
N ASP A 26 -2.56 18.48 3.48
CA ASP A 26 -1.32 17.76 3.72
C ASP A 26 -1.51 16.27 3.39
N GLU A 27 -0.56 15.68 2.67
CA GLU A 27 -0.56 14.24 2.42
C GLU A 27 -0.45 13.49 3.76
N PRO A 28 -1.25 12.42 3.97
CA PRO A 28 -1.23 11.70 5.23
C PRO A 28 0.12 11.03 5.43
N THR A 29 0.61 11.05 6.67
CA THR A 29 1.80 10.29 7.05
C THR A 29 1.52 8.80 7.03
N ILE A 30 2.57 8.00 6.90
CA ILE A 30 2.46 6.54 6.97
C ILE A 30 1.86 6.06 8.30
N ALA A 31 2.17 6.74 9.41
CA ALA A 31 1.59 6.41 10.71
C ALA A 31 0.08 6.66 10.76
N GLU A 32 -0.41 7.73 10.12
CA GLU A 32 -1.84 8.02 10.01
C GLU A 32 -2.56 7.00 9.12
N LEU A 33 -1.96 6.65 7.96
CA LEU A 33 -2.49 5.61 7.07
C LEU A 33 -2.60 4.25 7.77
N ALA A 34 -1.56 3.89 8.53
CA ALA A 34 -1.52 2.62 9.23
C ALA A 34 -2.40 2.54 10.49
N ALA A 35 -2.87 3.67 11.00
CA ALA A 35 -3.79 3.73 12.13
C ALA A 35 -5.24 3.40 11.74
N CYS A 36 -5.55 3.28 10.44
CA CYS A 36 -6.87 2.93 9.96
C CYS A 36 -7.31 1.53 10.44
N ASP A 37 -8.59 1.42 10.84
CA ASP A 37 -9.20 0.15 11.26
C ASP A 37 -9.61 -0.69 10.05
N GLU A 38 -8.73 -1.61 9.66
CA GLU A 38 -8.95 -2.62 8.61
C GLU A 38 -9.80 -3.80 9.11
N SER A 39 -10.96 -3.52 9.70
CA SER A 39 -11.92 -4.54 10.14
C SER A 39 -12.61 -5.26 8.97
N ASP A 40 -12.52 -4.69 7.77
CA ASP A 40 -12.99 -5.24 6.50
C ASP A 40 -11.88 -5.94 5.70
N LEU A 41 -10.74 -6.29 6.32
CA LEU A 41 -9.63 -6.90 5.61
C LEU A 41 -10.05 -8.24 4.97
N GLU A 42 -10.11 -8.26 3.65
CA GLU A 42 -10.36 -9.46 2.85
C GLU A 42 -9.04 -10.19 2.59
N ILE A 43 -8.95 -11.45 3.00
CA ILE A 43 -7.72 -12.23 2.93
C ILE A 43 -7.84 -13.30 1.85
N SER A 44 -6.91 -13.28 0.90
CA SER A 44 -6.66 -14.40 0.00
C SER A 44 -5.82 -15.47 0.73
N PRO A 45 -6.15 -16.77 0.61
CA PRO A 45 -5.31 -17.84 1.12
C PRO A 45 -3.90 -17.80 0.55
N PHE A 46 -2.94 -18.41 1.25
CA PHE A 46 -1.60 -18.57 0.71
C PHE A 46 -1.63 -19.42 -0.57
N MET A 47 -0.79 -19.05 -1.53
CA MET A 47 -0.57 -19.78 -2.77
C MET A 47 0.93 -19.97 -2.99
N GLY A 48 1.32 -21.00 -3.73
CA GLY A 48 2.70 -21.22 -4.14
C GLY A 48 3.22 -22.63 -3.83
N PRO A 49 4.50 -22.90 -4.09
CA PRO A 49 5.05 -24.26 -4.05
C PRO A 49 4.94 -25.00 -2.72
N ALA A 50 4.83 -24.30 -1.60
CA ALA A 50 4.70 -24.88 -0.26
C ALA A 50 3.23 -25.06 0.19
N PHE A 51 2.25 -24.67 -0.61
CA PHE A 51 0.84 -24.65 -0.24
C PHE A 51 -0.04 -25.49 -1.17
N ASP A 52 -1.09 -26.09 -0.63
CA ASP A 52 -2.14 -26.77 -1.39
C ASP A 52 -3.17 -25.79 -1.98
N ASP A 53 -4.16 -26.32 -2.69
CA ASP A 53 -5.25 -25.56 -3.32
C ASP A 53 -6.20 -24.90 -2.30
N THR A 54 -6.15 -25.32 -1.04
CA THR A 54 -6.88 -24.69 0.07
C THR A 54 -6.06 -23.62 0.81
N GLY A 55 -4.79 -23.45 0.42
CA GLY A 55 -3.84 -22.53 1.05
C GLY A 55 -3.24 -23.04 2.35
N LYS A 56 -3.27 -24.36 2.59
CA LYS A 56 -2.58 -25.00 3.72
C LYS A 56 -1.19 -25.44 3.31
N LEU A 57 -0.26 -25.45 4.25
CA LEU A 57 1.07 -26.01 4.02
C LEU A 57 0.99 -27.50 3.67
N ILE A 58 1.68 -27.91 2.60
CA ILE A 58 1.84 -29.33 2.24
C ILE A 58 2.90 -30.02 3.12
N ALA A 59 3.82 -29.24 3.68
CA ALA A 59 4.86 -29.64 4.62
C ALA A 59 5.31 -28.40 5.43
N PRO A 60 5.95 -28.57 6.59
CA PRO A 60 6.57 -27.46 7.32
C PRO A 60 7.52 -26.64 6.44
N LEU A 61 7.54 -25.32 6.61
CA LEU A 61 8.47 -24.44 5.89
C LEU A 61 9.92 -24.78 6.25
N PRO A 62 10.85 -24.70 5.29
CA PRO A 62 12.27 -24.88 5.58
C PRO A 62 12.76 -23.79 6.54
N LEU A 63 13.75 -24.15 7.36
CA LEU A 63 14.44 -23.22 8.25
C LEU A 63 15.94 -23.16 7.88
N PRO A 64 16.54 -21.95 7.79
CA PRO A 64 15.86 -20.66 7.78
C PRO A 64 15.08 -20.44 6.47
N HIS A 65 14.10 -19.53 6.51
CA HIS A 65 13.49 -18.94 5.32
C HIS A 65 13.33 -17.43 5.52
N VAL A 66 13.06 -16.69 4.45
CA VAL A 66 12.82 -15.25 4.51
C VAL A 66 11.32 -14.97 4.39
N VAL A 67 10.81 -14.16 5.32
CA VAL A 67 9.49 -13.56 5.20
C VAL A 67 9.67 -12.10 4.76
N ALA A 68 8.87 -11.66 3.80
CA ALA A 68 8.75 -10.26 3.45
C ALA A 68 7.27 -9.84 3.46
N THR A 69 6.99 -8.69 4.05
CA THR A 69 5.65 -8.11 4.09
C THR A 69 5.69 -6.71 3.51
N THR A 70 4.64 -6.35 2.78
CA THR A 70 4.44 -5.01 2.23
C THR A 70 3.00 -4.58 2.48
N VAL A 71 2.80 -3.30 2.74
CA VAL A 71 1.49 -2.63 2.70
C VAL A 71 1.61 -1.38 1.84
N GLY A 72 0.60 -1.11 1.03
CA GLY A 72 0.46 0.13 0.28
C GLY A 72 -0.95 0.67 0.42
N TRP A 73 -1.09 2.00 0.40
CA TRP A 73 -2.38 2.69 0.47
C TRP A 73 -2.58 3.45 -0.83
N HIS A 74 -3.68 3.18 -1.53
CA HIS A 74 -3.98 3.83 -2.80
C HIS A 74 -4.55 5.24 -2.58
N THR A 75 -4.29 6.13 -3.51
CA THR A 75 -5.01 7.40 -3.57
C THR A 75 -6.49 7.13 -3.88
N PRO A 76 -7.45 7.86 -3.27
CA PRO A 76 -8.85 7.78 -3.66
C PRO A 76 -9.02 7.94 -5.18
N ASP A 77 -9.96 7.19 -5.76
CA ASP A 77 -10.25 7.14 -7.21
C ASP A 77 -9.09 6.63 -8.10
N GLN A 78 -7.99 6.15 -7.54
CA GLN A 78 -6.86 5.57 -8.28
C GLN A 78 -6.76 4.04 -8.15
N THR A 79 -7.77 3.37 -7.58
CA THR A 79 -7.75 1.92 -7.33
C THR A 79 -7.46 1.12 -8.61
N ASP A 80 -8.15 1.40 -9.71
CA ASP A 80 -7.94 0.70 -10.99
C ASP A 80 -6.56 0.97 -11.59
N ALA A 81 -6.07 2.21 -11.47
CA ALA A 81 -4.76 2.59 -11.97
C ALA A 81 -3.64 1.89 -11.16
N LEU A 82 -3.79 1.83 -9.84
CA LEU A 82 -2.87 1.08 -9.00
C LEU A 82 -2.92 -0.42 -9.31
N ALA A 83 -4.12 -1.00 -9.46
CA ALA A 83 -4.29 -2.41 -9.81
C ALA A 83 -3.59 -2.76 -11.13
N ALA A 84 -3.66 -1.89 -12.14
CA ALA A 84 -2.97 -2.09 -13.41
C ALA A 84 -1.44 -2.16 -13.27
N GLU A 85 -0.86 -1.46 -12.30
CA GLU A 85 0.58 -1.48 -12.02
C GLU A 85 1.00 -2.62 -11.05
N THR A 86 0.12 -3.04 -10.13
CA THR A 86 0.43 -4.05 -9.10
C THR A 86 0.07 -5.48 -9.49
N GLN A 87 -0.89 -5.67 -10.40
CA GLN A 87 -1.26 -7.01 -10.87
C GLN A 87 -0.10 -7.72 -11.62
N PRO A 88 0.68 -7.07 -12.50
CA PRO A 88 1.81 -7.73 -13.16
C PRO A 88 2.86 -8.31 -12.20
N PRO A 89 3.43 -7.57 -11.22
CA PRO A 89 4.37 -8.16 -10.28
C PRO A 89 3.73 -9.21 -9.36
N MET A 90 2.43 -9.08 -9.05
CA MET A 90 1.71 -10.11 -8.29
C MET A 90 1.68 -11.46 -9.04
N MET A 91 1.47 -11.44 -10.35
CA MET A 91 1.50 -12.65 -11.17
C MET A 91 2.94 -13.14 -11.41
N ASP A 92 3.88 -12.21 -11.66
CA ASP A 92 5.30 -12.52 -11.86
C ASP A 92 5.91 -13.20 -10.65
N LEU A 93 5.51 -12.81 -9.42
CA LEU A 93 5.96 -13.36 -8.15
C LEU A 93 6.01 -14.90 -8.16
N PHE A 94 4.94 -15.54 -8.64
CA PHE A 94 4.78 -17.00 -8.65
C PHE A 94 5.67 -17.74 -9.65
N THR A 95 6.43 -17.00 -10.48
CA THR A 95 7.35 -17.56 -11.47
C THR A 95 8.80 -17.60 -10.97
N HIS A 96 9.10 -17.00 -9.82
CA HIS A 96 10.47 -16.89 -9.30
C HIS A 96 10.94 -18.14 -8.57
N ASP A 97 12.11 -18.66 -8.96
CA ASP A 97 12.79 -19.70 -8.19
C ASP A 97 13.07 -19.22 -6.76
N GLY A 98 12.76 -20.07 -5.79
CA GLY A 98 12.94 -19.80 -4.38
C GLY A 98 11.74 -19.17 -3.69
N LEU A 99 10.65 -18.85 -4.40
CA LEU A 99 9.37 -18.56 -3.74
C LEU A 99 8.84 -19.84 -3.07
N LEU A 100 8.45 -19.74 -1.79
CA LEU A 100 7.76 -20.79 -1.05
C LEU A 100 6.24 -20.56 -1.09
N GLY A 101 5.81 -19.32 -0.98
CA GLY A 101 4.42 -18.92 -1.22
C GLY A 101 4.16 -17.46 -0.88
N ALA A 102 2.96 -17.00 -1.18
CA ALA A 102 2.51 -15.64 -0.88
C ALA A 102 1.01 -15.60 -0.58
N ALA A 103 0.61 -14.62 0.21
CA ALA A 103 -0.78 -14.29 0.49
C ALA A 103 -0.99 -12.78 0.32
N PHE A 104 -2.21 -12.41 -0.04
CA PHE A 104 -2.60 -11.03 -0.27
C PHE A 104 -3.82 -10.69 0.57
N ALA A 105 -3.93 -9.43 0.95
CA ALA A 105 -5.13 -8.94 1.61
C ALA A 105 -5.43 -7.49 1.22
N THR A 106 -6.70 -7.11 1.23
CA THR A 106 -7.14 -5.75 0.88
C THR A 106 -8.17 -5.25 1.87
N SER A 107 -8.18 -3.94 2.13
CA SER A 107 -9.25 -3.25 2.86
C SER A 107 -9.75 -2.12 1.98
N GLU A 108 -11.02 -2.18 1.60
CA GLU A 108 -11.66 -1.12 0.81
C GLU A 108 -11.79 0.15 1.66
N ARG A 109 -12.17 -0.01 2.93
CA ARG A 109 -12.33 1.07 3.90
C ARG A 109 -11.06 1.89 4.11
N CYS A 110 -9.91 1.22 4.19
CA CYS A 110 -8.62 1.88 4.41
C CYS A 110 -7.84 2.12 3.11
N GLY A 111 -8.40 1.71 1.95
CA GLY A 111 -7.72 1.76 0.66
C GLY A 111 -6.37 1.04 0.64
N SER A 112 -6.22 -0.01 1.44
CA SER A 112 -4.94 -0.68 1.65
C SER A 112 -4.87 -2.02 0.91
N ALA A 113 -3.67 -2.35 0.42
CA ALA A 113 -3.32 -3.66 -0.11
C ALA A 113 -2.07 -4.17 0.60
N ARG A 114 -2.09 -5.44 0.99
CA ARG A 114 -1.05 -6.09 1.77
C ARG A 114 -0.57 -7.36 1.09
N THR A 115 0.70 -7.66 1.29
CA THR A 115 1.34 -8.89 0.80
C THR A 115 2.16 -9.49 1.91
N ILE A 116 2.08 -10.81 2.08
CA ILE A 116 3.10 -11.63 2.74
C ILE A 116 3.71 -12.51 1.66
N SER A 117 5.03 -12.60 1.60
CA SER A 117 5.75 -13.51 0.72
C SER A 117 6.84 -14.26 1.49
N LEU A 118 7.00 -15.53 1.16
CA LEU A 118 7.89 -16.47 1.82
C LEU A 118 8.90 -16.96 0.79
N TRP A 119 10.18 -16.91 1.15
CA TRP A 119 11.29 -17.17 0.24
C TRP A 119 12.28 -18.13 0.88
N ARG A 120 12.89 -19.00 0.07
CA ARG A 120 13.97 -19.89 0.50
C ARG A 120 15.12 -19.11 1.14
N ASP A 121 15.49 -17.98 0.53
CA ASP A 121 16.60 -17.15 0.93
C ASP A 121 16.44 -15.71 0.40
N ASP A 122 17.21 -14.77 0.96
CA ASP A 122 17.13 -13.36 0.56
C ASP A 122 17.62 -13.15 -0.88
N ALA A 123 18.55 -13.97 -1.37
CA ALA A 123 19.03 -13.86 -2.74
C ALA A 123 17.91 -14.16 -3.76
N ALA A 124 17.05 -15.14 -3.48
CA ALA A 124 15.85 -15.42 -4.26
C ALA A 124 14.87 -14.24 -4.22
N ARG A 125 14.56 -13.71 -3.02
CA ARG A 125 13.71 -12.53 -2.86
C ARG A 125 14.23 -11.34 -3.67
N MET A 126 15.52 -11.07 -3.60
CA MET A 126 16.12 -9.91 -4.24
C MET A 126 16.14 -10.00 -5.77
N LYS A 127 16.15 -11.21 -6.35
CA LYS A 127 15.94 -11.40 -7.79
C LYS A 127 14.57 -10.93 -8.24
N PHE A 128 13.51 -11.20 -7.46
CA PHE A 128 12.18 -10.65 -7.70
C PHE A 128 12.15 -9.14 -7.48
N VAL A 129 12.65 -8.66 -6.33
CA VAL A 129 12.60 -7.24 -5.97
C VAL A 129 13.24 -6.36 -7.03
N PHE A 130 14.41 -6.76 -7.53
CA PHE A 130 15.12 -6.05 -8.60
C PHE A 130 14.78 -6.53 -10.02
N GLY A 131 13.80 -7.44 -10.14
CA GLY A 131 13.29 -7.91 -11.42
C GLY A 131 12.68 -6.77 -12.22
N THR A 132 12.69 -6.89 -13.55
CA THR A 132 12.20 -5.84 -14.46
C THR A 132 10.73 -5.51 -14.24
N VAL A 133 9.89 -6.53 -13.99
CA VAL A 133 8.44 -6.36 -13.78
C VAL A 133 8.18 -5.58 -12.49
N HIS A 134 8.76 -6.02 -11.37
CA HIS A 134 8.59 -5.37 -10.07
C HIS A 134 9.18 -3.95 -10.05
N SER A 135 10.38 -3.75 -10.62
CA SER A 135 11.00 -2.42 -10.70
C SER A 135 10.18 -1.42 -11.51
N LYS A 136 9.53 -1.87 -12.59
CA LYS A 136 8.61 -1.04 -13.38
C LYS A 136 7.38 -0.67 -12.56
N ALA A 137 6.79 -1.63 -11.85
CA ALA A 137 5.63 -1.40 -10.99
C ALA A 137 5.94 -0.41 -9.86
N ILE A 138 7.09 -0.53 -9.18
CA ILE A 138 7.53 0.44 -8.16
C ILE A 138 7.58 1.86 -8.74
N LYS A 139 8.22 2.01 -9.92
CA LYS A 139 8.41 3.32 -10.55
C LYS A 139 7.08 3.99 -10.93
N ASN A 140 6.09 3.21 -11.35
CA ASN A 140 4.81 3.73 -11.81
C ASN A 140 3.76 3.82 -10.69
N GLY A 141 3.69 2.79 -9.84
CA GLY A 141 2.72 2.64 -8.77
C GLY A 141 2.79 3.75 -7.74
N LEU A 142 3.98 4.32 -7.49
CA LEU A 142 4.16 5.48 -6.61
C LEU A 142 3.25 6.67 -6.92
N LYS A 143 2.80 6.81 -8.17
CA LYS A 143 1.92 7.91 -8.59
C LYS A 143 0.47 7.72 -8.16
N HIS A 144 0.12 6.51 -7.75
CA HIS A 144 -1.24 6.07 -7.44
C HIS A 144 -1.39 5.68 -5.97
N THR A 145 -0.35 5.89 -5.16
CA THR A 145 -0.31 5.55 -3.73
C THR A 145 -0.10 6.79 -2.88
N GLN A 146 -0.78 6.84 -1.74
CA GLN A 146 -0.50 7.80 -0.66
C GLN A 146 0.75 7.40 0.13
N GLY A 147 1.07 6.10 0.14
CA GLY A 147 2.25 5.61 0.84
C GLY A 147 2.42 4.11 0.71
N TRP A 148 3.57 3.65 1.16
CA TRP A 148 3.90 2.24 1.27
C TRP A 148 4.81 1.97 2.46
N GLU A 149 4.88 0.72 2.87
CA GLU A 149 5.92 0.22 3.75
C GLU A 149 6.25 -1.23 3.41
N THR A 150 7.50 -1.58 3.60
CA THR A 150 7.97 -2.95 3.41
C THR A 150 8.99 -3.30 4.48
N THR A 151 8.96 -4.54 4.93
CA THR A 151 10.01 -5.11 5.76
C THR A 151 10.18 -6.58 5.46
N ASN A 152 11.31 -7.14 5.87
CA ASN A 152 11.62 -8.56 5.73
C ASN A 152 12.50 -9.03 6.90
N TRP A 153 12.47 -10.32 7.18
CA TRP A 153 13.32 -10.95 8.17
C TRP A 153 13.61 -12.40 7.78
N SER A 154 14.71 -12.94 8.31
CA SER A 154 14.92 -14.38 8.30
C SER A 154 14.16 -14.99 9.48
N GLU A 155 13.28 -15.93 9.18
CA GLU A 155 12.65 -16.80 10.16
C GLU A 155 13.55 -18.02 10.40
N THR A 156 13.86 -18.28 11.67
CA THR A 156 14.81 -19.33 12.09
C THR A 156 14.19 -20.34 13.04
N GLU A 157 12.98 -20.09 13.54
CA GLU A 157 12.35 -20.88 14.60
C GLU A 157 10.97 -21.40 14.19
N ALA A 158 10.18 -20.59 13.47
CA ALA A 158 8.81 -20.95 13.08
C ALA A 158 8.77 -21.59 11.68
N ASP A 159 8.24 -22.81 11.59
CA ASP A 159 8.03 -23.53 10.34
C ASP A 159 6.64 -23.30 9.72
N GLN A 160 5.90 -22.32 10.23
CA GLN A 160 4.58 -21.89 9.78
C GLN A 160 4.64 -20.46 9.21
N PRO A 161 3.77 -20.09 8.25
CA PRO A 161 3.64 -18.71 7.84
C PRO A 161 3.19 -17.82 9.02
N PRO A 162 3.64 -16.55 9.10
CA PRO A 162 3.13 -15.63 10.10
C PRO A 162 1.68 -15.26 9.83
N THR A 163 0.99 -14.82 10.87
CA THR A 163 -0.36 -14.26 10.73
C THR A 163 -0.33 -12.82 10.22
N TRP A 164 -1.47 -12.31 9.75
CA TRP A 164 -1.61 -10.88 9.42
C TRP A 164 -1.42 -9.97 10.64
N GLU A 165 -1.76 -10.45 11.83
CA GLU A 165 -1.51 -9.73 13.09
C GLU A 165 -0.01 -9.64 13.38
N ASP A 166 0.75 -10.72 13.19
CA ASP A 166 2.20 -10.73 13.38
C ASP A 166 2.91 -9.74 12.48
N VAL A 167 2.55 -9.71 11.18
CA VAL A 167 3.20 -8.80 10.24
C VAL A 167 2.81 -7.34 10.47
N ARG A 168 1.56 -7.06 10.89
CA ARG A 168 1.13 -5.73 11.31
C ARG A 168 1.90 -5.26 12.54
N ARG A 169 2.02 -6.12 13.56
CA ARG A 169 2.80 -5.83 14.77
C ARG A 169 4.24 -5.50 14.43
N ARG A 170 4.89 -6.29 13.56
CA ARG A 170 6.26 -6.05 13.12
C ARG A 170 6.43 -4.72 12.36
N LEU A 171 5.49 -4.38 11.47
CA LEU A 171 5.50 -3.06 10.82
C LEU A 171 5.33 -1.92 11.84
N ASN A 172 4.44 -2.07 12.82
CA ASN A 172 4.25 -1.08 13.88
C ASN A 172 5.52 -0.87 14.72
N GLU A 173 6.23 -1.93 15.08
CA GLU A 173 7.50 -1.86 15.83
C GLU A 173 8.57 -1.05 15.10
N LEU A 174 8.59 -1.07 13.75
CA LEU A 174 9.57 -0.35 12.94
C LEU A 174 9.27 1.15 12.78
N ARG A 175 8.05 1.59 13.12
CA ARG A 175 7.67 3.01 13.04
C ARG A 175 7.98 3.79 14.32
N GLN A 176 8.30 3.11 15.42
CA GLN A 176 8.61 3.70 16.73
C GLN A 176 10.10 4.08 16.82
#